data_AF-A0A9P3WIX2-F1
#
_entry.id   AF-A0A9P3WIX2-F1
#
_cell.length_a   1.000
_cell.length_b   1.000
_cell.length_c   1.000
_cell.angle_alpha   90.00
_cell.angle_beta   90.00
_cell.angle_gamma   90.00
#
_symmetry.space_group_name_H-M   'P 1'
#
loop_
_entity.id
_entity.type
_entity.pdbx_description
1 polymer ?
#
loop_
_entity_poly.entity_id
_entity_poly.type
_entity_poly.pdbx_seq_one_letter_code
_entity_poly.pdbx_strand_id
1 'polypeptide(L)' 'MPVSMERLDSLWRELGNIVVTEEEGALIISEPFIHFPAGTLISDIWAWFETSNNEFVVARMMYGLSSRYFS' A
#
# COMPACT_ATOMS: atom_id res chain seq x y z
N MET A 1 -11.44 8.45 12.92
CA MET A 1 -10.03 8.55 13.34
C MET A 1 -9.18 8.04 12.18
N PRO A 2 -8.06 8.69 11.84
CA PRO A 2 -7.15 8.16 10.82
C PRO A 2 -6.65 6.76 11.24
N VAL A 3 -6.33 5.91 10.27
CA VAL A 3 -5.72 4.60 10.57
C VAL A 3 -4.33 4.85 11.17
N SER A 4 -3.97 4.12 12.22
CA SER A 4 -2.65 4.31 12.87
C SER A 4 -1.51 3.97 11.91
N MET A 5 -0.38 4.69 12.02
CA MET A 5 0.83 4.41 11.22
C MET A 5 1.31 2.97 11.44
N GLU A 6 1.26 2.45 12.67
CA GLU A 6 1.61 1.05 12.97
C GLU A 6 0.77 0.04 12.19
N ARG A 7 -0.54 0.30 12.06
CA ARG A 7 -1.44 -0.56 11.30
C ARG A 7 -1.13 -0.47 9.80
N LEU A 8 -0.90 0.73 9.28
CA LEU A 8 -0.55 0.93 7.87
C LEU A 8 0.81 0.32 7.53
N ASP A 9 1.82 0.43 8.40
CA ASP A 9 3.12 -0.22 8.21
C ASP A 9 3.01 -1.75 8.17
N SER A 10 2.14 -2.32 9.00
CA SER A 10 1.86 -3.77 9.00
C SER A 10 1.19 -4.19 7.69
N LEU A 11 0.14 -3.46 7.27
CA LEU A 11 -0.56 -3.69 6.02
C LEU A 11 0.34 -3.50 4.79
N TRP A 12 1.26 -2.53 4.81
CA TRP A 12 2.21 -2.31 3.73
C TRP A 12 3.15 -3.51 3.55
N ARG A 13 3.61 -4.11 4.66
CA ARG A 13 4.41 -5.35 4.62
C ARG A 13 3.60 -6.53 4.11
N GLU A 14 2.34 -6.64 4.50
CA GLU A 14 1.42 -7.66 3.99
C GLU A 14 1.20 -7.51 2.48
N LEU A 15 0.94 -6.29 2.01
CA LEU A 15 0.79 -5.97 0.58
C LEU A 15 2.05 -6.34 -0.21
N GLY A 16 3.25 -6.13 0.35
CA GLY A 16 4.51 -6.51 -0.28
C GLY A 16 4.68 -8.02 -0.54
N ASN A 17 3.85 -8.87 0.09
CA ASN A 17 3.84 -10.32 -0.17
C ASN A 17 2.77 -10.74 -1.19
N ILE A 18 1.90 -9.83 -1.61
CA ILE A 18 0.84 -10.12 -2.58
C ILE A 18 1.43 -10.14 -3.98
N VAL A 19 1.07 -11.18 -4.73
CA VAL A 19 1.43 -11.27 -6.14
C VAL A 19 0.66 -10.22 -6.93
N VAL A 20 1.40 -9.45 -7.73
CA VAL A 20 0.86 -8.44 -8.64
C VAL A 20 1.07 -8.94 -10.07
N THR A 21 0.01 -8.89 -10.86
CA THR A 21 0.01 -9.30 -12.27
C THR A 21 -0.23 -8.08 -13.15
N GLU A 22 0.34 -8.09 -14.35
CA GLU A 22 0.04 -7.10 -15.38
C GLU A 22 -1.08 -7.61 -16.29
N GLU A 23 -2.19 -6.89 -16.36
CA GLU A 23 -3.33 -7.16 -17.24
C GLU A 23 -3.67 -5.88 -18.02
N GLU A 24 -3.65 -5.95 -19.35
CA GLU A 24 -3.93 -4.81 -20.24
C GLU A 24 -3.11 -3.53 -19.96
N GLY A 25 -1.87 -3.69 -19.47
CA GLY A 25 -0.99 -2.57 -19.10
C GLY A 25 -1.27 -1.96 -17.72
N ALA A 26 -2.12 -2.61 -16.93
CA ALA A 26 -2.43 -2.25 -15.56
C ALA A 26 -1.91 -3.29 -14.56
N LEU A 27 -1.37 -2.83 -13.43
CA LEU A 27 -0.91 -3.70 -12.36
C LEU A 27 -2.03 -3.95 -11.36
N ILE A 28 -2.43 -5.22 -11.22
CA ILE A 28 -3.54 -5.65 -10.37
C ILE A 28 -3.08 -6.68 -9.32
N ILE A 29 -3.72 -6.69 -8.16
CA ILE A 29 -3.51 -7.75 -7.16
C ILE A 29 -4.15 -9.06 -7.62
N SER A 30 -3.45 -10.19 -7.50
CA SER A 30 -4.00 -11.49 -7.90
C SER A 30 -4.89 -12.16 -6.85
N GLU A 31 -4.79 -11.71 -5.59
CA GLU A 31 -5.59 -12.19 -4.46
C GLU A 31 -6.23 -11.01 -3.70
N PRO A 32 -7.33 -11.22 -2.96
CA PRO A 32 -7.95 -10.16 -2.18
C PRO A 32 -7.01 -9.59 -1.10
N PHE A 33 -7.04 -8.28 -0.92
CA PHE A 33 -6.30 -7.56 0.13
C PHE A 33 -7.26 -6.70 0.94
N ILE A 34 -7.36 -6.91 2.25
CA ILE A 34 -8.30 -6.19 3.13
C ILE A 34 -9.76 -6.21 2.59
N HIS A 35 -10.25 -5.08 2.08
CA HIS A 35 -11.57 -4.93 1.44
C HIS A 35 -11.48 -4.80 -0.08
N PHE A 36 -10.28 -4.88 -0.66
CA PHE A 36 -10.04 -4.89 -2.10
C PHE A 36 -10.12 -6.33 -2.64
N PRO A 37 -11.01 -6.60 -3.61
CA PRO A 37 -11.04 -7.90 -4.28
C PRO A 37 -9.82 -8.10 -5.19
N ALA A 38 -9.54 -9.35 -5.55
CA ALA A 38 -8.59 -9.67 -6.62
C ALA A 38 -8.98 -8.93 -7.91
N GLY A 39 -7.98 -8.48 -8.68
CA GLY A 39 -8.18 -7.62 -9.85
C GLY A 39 -8.18 -6.11 -9.55
N THR A 40 -8.06 -5.71 -8.28
CA THR A 40 -7.95 -4.28 -7.93
C THR A 40 -6.60 -3.72 -8.38
N LEU A 41 -6.60 -2.52 -8.95
CA LEU A 41 -5.38 -1.80 -9.31
C LEU A 41 -4.51 -1.54 -8.07
N ILE A 42 -3.21 -1.82 -8.20
CA ILE A 42 -2.26 -1.55 -7.11
C ILE A 42 -2.22 -0.06 -6.75
N SER A 43 -2.46 0.84 -7.72
CA SER A 43 -2.54 2.28 -7.53
C SER A 43 -3.73 2.72 -6.68
N ASP A 44 -4.86 2.02 -6.73
CA ASP A 44 -6.03 2.34 -5.92
C ASP A 44 -5.78 2.00 -4.45
N ILE A 45 -5.04 0.92 -4.20
CA ILE A 45 -4.59 0.51 -2.87
C ILE A 45 -3.59 1.53 -2.32
N TRP A 46 -2.65 2.02 -3.16
CA TRP A 46 -1.74 3.09 -2.79
C TRP A 46 -2.48 4.39 -2.44
N ALA A 47 -3.46 4.80 -3.23
CA ALA A 47 -4.28 5.98 -2.93
C ALA A 47 -5.05 5.80 -1.60
N TRP A 48 -5.51 4.59 -1.31
CA TRP A 48 -6.15 4.29 -0.03
C TRP A 48 -5.19 4.44 1.17
N PHE A 49 -3.92 4.03 1.03
CA PHE A 49 -2.91 4.24 2.06
C PHE A 49 -2.72 5.73 2.39
N GLU A 50 -2.54 6.57 1.35
CA GLU A 50 -2.29 8.02 1.53
C GLU A 50 -3.53 8.76 2.06
N THR A 51 -4.74 8.32 1.70
CA THR A 51 -5.99 8.90 2.23
C THR A 51 -6.34 8.41 3.64
N SER A 52 -5.83 7.25 4.05
CA SER A 52 -6.07 6.68 5.38
C SER A 52 -5.28 7.38 6.49
N ASN A 53 -4.12 7.94 6.16
CA ASN A 53 -3.30 8.75 7.06
C ASN A 53 -2.36 9.66 6.26
N ASN A 54 -2.45 10.98 6.48
CA ASN A 54 -1.65 11.98 5.76
C ASN A 54 -0.12 11.88 6.00
N GLU A 55 0.31 11.14 7.03
CA GLU A 55 1.73 10.86 7.29
C GLU A 55 2.26 9.69 6.45
N PHE A 56 1.37 8.85 5.91
CA PHE A 56 1.72 7.74 5.05
C PHE A 56 1.87 8.22 3.61
N VAL A 57 3.10 8.22 3.10
CA VAL A 57 3.41 8.62 1.72
C VAL A 57 3.96 7.41 0.99
N VAL A 58 3.21 6.89 0.02
CA VAL A 58 3.56 5.64 -0.67
C VAL A 58 4.92 5.73 -1.35
N ALA A 59 5.22 6.87 -1.99
CA ALA A 59 6.52 7.10 -2.60
C ALA A 59 7.68 6.95 -1.59
N ARG A 60 7.54 7.45 -0.36
CA ARG A 60 8.57 7.28 0.68
C ARG A 60 8.74 5.82 1.08
N MET A 61 7.62 5.10 1.20
CA MET A 61 7.63 3.68 1.57
C MET A 61 8.29 2.82 0.50
N MET A 62 8.05 3.09 -0.79
CA MET A 62 8.70 2.38 -1.90
C MET A 62 10.22 2.53 -1.91
N TYR A 63 10.73 3.74 -1.65
CA TYR A 63 12.16 4.02 -1.63
C TYR A 63 12.84 3.66 -0.29
N GLY A 64 12.12 3.03 0.64
CA GLY A 64 12.65 2.71 1.98
C GLY A 64 12.98 3.94 2.82
N LEU A 65 12.49 5.12 2.43
CA LEU A 65 12.63 6.41 3.14
C LEU A 65 11.66 6.50 4.32
N SER A 66 11.52 5.40 5.07
CA SER A 66 10.84 5.40 6.36
C SER A 66 11.61 6.33 7.31
N SER A 67 10.89 7.09 8.14
CA SER A 67 11.39 8.16 9.02
C SER A 67 12.45 7.72 10.08
N ARG A 68 13.01 6.52 9.97
CA ARG A 68 14.14 6.06 10.82
C ARG A 68 15.45 6.80 10.56
N TYR A 69 15.50 7.70 9.57
CA TYR A 69 16.67 8.51 9.25
C TYR A 69 16.54 9.99 9.62
N PHE A 70 15.43 10.39 10.26
CA PHE A 70 15.27 11.73 10.83
C PHE A 70 14.97 11.62 12.32
N SER A 71 15.98 11.22 13.08
CA SER A 71 16.06 11.34 14.54
C SER A 71 17.38 12.00 14.91
#